data_AF-A0A0A0KJ62-F1
#
_entry.id   AF-A0A0A0KJ62-F1
#
_cell.length_a   1.000
_cell.length_b   1.000
_cell.length_c   1.000
_cell.angle_alpha   90.00
_cell.angle_beta   90.00
_cell.angle_gamma   90.00
#
_symmetry.space_group_name_H-M   'P 1'
#
loop_
_entity.id
_entity.type
_entity.pdbx_description
1 polymer ?
#
loop_
_entity_poly.entity_id
_entity_poly.type
_entity_poly.pdbx_seq_one_letter_code
_entity_poly.pdbx_strand_id
1 'polypeptide(L)'
;MAFGQSRSSNYALGSSLGEGGPSSSTDYDAGNVKKLIELTDEVLKQKNVESVLFGGKRFAEQTNFEKLDWFAEELVLEHQRRSCRIAPTVAFKQATTSESAKEGS
;
A
#
# COMPACT_ATOMS: atom_id res chain seq x y z
N MET A 1 -2.31 4.69 9.98
CA MET A 1 -2.36 3.92 8.71
C MET A 1 -1.43 2.71 8.84
N ALA A 2 -1.45 1.79 7.89
CA ALA A 2 -0.80 0.48 8.00
C ALA A 2 0.73 0.49 8.13
N PHE A 3 1.41 1.61 7.82
CA PHE A 3 2.86 1.81 7.95
C PHE A 3 3.15 3.28 8.34
N GLY A 4 4.17 3.51 9.18
CA GLY A 4 4.82 4.80 9.44
C GLY A 4 4.00 6.11 9.65
N GLN A 5 4.72 7.24 9.56
CA GLN A 5 4.18 8.59 9.67
C GLN A 5 3.35 8.92 8.42
N SER A 6 2.05 8.65 8.53
CA SER A 6 1.03 8.73 7.49
C SER A 6 0.82 10.15 6.95
N ARG A 7 1.65 10.62 6.01
CA ARG A 7 1.36 11.79 5.18
C ARG A 7 1.90 11.59 3.76
N SER A 8 0.98 11.50 2.80
CA SER A 8 1.17 11.45 1.33
C SER A 8 1.89 10.27 0.66
N SER A 9 2.67 9.42 1.33
CA SER A 9 3.48 8.39 0.64
C SER A 9 2.94 6.95 0.65
N ASN A 10 1.78 6.68 1.27
CA ASN A 10 1.27 5.32 1.56
C ASN A 10 0.77 4.51 0.34
N TYR A 11 0.92 5.03 -0.87
CA TYR A 11 0.45 4.38 -2.10
C TYR A 11 1.55 4.42 -3.17
N ALA A 12 1.78 3.28 -3.82
CA ALA A 12 2.60 3.15 -5.02
C ALA A 12 1.70 2.80 -6.22
N LEU A 13 1.91 3.45 -7.35
CA LEU A 13 1.16 3.22 -8.59
C LEU A 13 2.18 2.90 -9.70
N GLY A 14 2.30 1.61 -10.05
CA GLY A 14 3.09 1.14 -11.18
C GLY A 14 2.22 1.02 -12.42
N SER A 15 1.94 2.13 -13.10
CA SER A 15 1.17 2.14 -14.35
C SER A 15 1.99 2.82 -15.43
N SER A 16 2.01 2.24 -16.63
CA SER A 16 2.63 2.87 -17.80
C SER A 16 1.83 4.12 -18.18
N LEU A 17 2.42 5.29 -17.93
CA LEU A 17 1.80 6.56 -18.31
C LEU A 17 2.11 6.85 -19.78
N GLY A 18 1.25 6.30 -20.65
CA GLY A 18 1.38 6.46 -22.09
C GLY A 18 1.85 5.18 -22.76
N GLU A 19 1.32 4.98 -23.97
CA GLU A 19 1.50 3.82 -24.84
C GLU A 19 0.65 2.59 -24.46
N GLY A 20 -0.27 2.27 -25.37
CA GLY A 20 -1.10 1.07 -25.33
C GLY A 20 -0.20 -0.15 -25.32
N GLY A 21 -0.10 -0.78 -24.15
CA GLY A 21 0.55 -2.07 -24.00
C GLY A 21 -0.08 -3.13 -24.92
N PRO A 22 0.58 -4.27 -25.09
CA PRO A 22 0.10 -5.33 -25.97
C PRO A 22 -1.38 -5.64 -25.70
N SER A 23 -2.19 -5.48 -26.75
CA SER A 23 -3.64 -5.28 -26.67
C SER A 23 -4.46 -6.49 -26.19
N SER A 24 -3.83 -7.61 -25.82
CA SER A 24 -4.54 -8.79 -25.36
C SER A 24 -3.86 -9.45 -24.17
N SER A 25 -4.65 -9.69 -23.11
CA SER A 25 -4.23 -10.41 -21.91
C SER A 25 -4.02 -11.91 -22.14
N THR A 26 -4.19 -12.38 -23.38
CA THR A 26 -4.23 -13.79 -23.78
C THR A 26 -3.13 -14.18 -24.76
N ASP A 27 -2.30 -13.23 -25.20
CA ASP A 27 -1.19 -13.52 -26.10
C ASP A 27 0.07 -13.88 -25.29
N TYR A 28 0.34 -15.18 -25.21
CA TYR A 28 1.49 -15.74 -24.50
C TYR A 28 2.72 -15.95 -25.40
N ASP A 29 2.73 -15.37 -26.61
CA ASP A 29 3.91 -15.43 -27.47
C ASP A 29 5.15 -14.91 -26.74
N ALA A 30 6.27 -15.61 -26.93
CA ALA A 30 7.52 -15.29 -26.24
C ALA A 30 7.99 -13.86 -26.56
N GLY A 31 7.73 -13.36 -27.77
CA GLY A 31 8.01 -11.98 -28.15
C GLY A 31 7.13 -10.98 -27.41
N ASN A 32 5.86 -11.32 -27.17
CA ASN A 32 4.94 -10.48 -26.40
C ASN A 32 5.32 -10.42 -24.92
N VAL A 33 5.64 -11.58 -24.31
CA VAL A 33 6.09 -11.66 -22.91
C VAL A 33 7.36 -10.85 -22.70
N LYS A 34 8.34 -10.94 -23.61
CA LYS A 34 9.57 -10.16 -23.53
C LYS A 34 9.30 -8.66 -23.56
N LYS A 35 8.43 -8.19 -24.46
CA LYS A 35 8.03 -6.77 -24.51
C LYS A 35 7.34 -6.31 -23.23
N LEU A 36 6.49 -7.15 -22.63
CA LEU A 36 5.85 -6.81 -21.37
C LEU A 36 6.87 -6.69 -20.24
N ILE A 37 7.85 -7.59 -20.16
CA ILE A 37 8.94 -7.52 -19.18
C ILE A 37 9.74 -6.22 -19.36
N GLU A 38 10.16 -5.92 -20.59
CA GLU A 38 10.88 -4.68 -20.91
C GLU A 38 10.06 -3.43 -20.53
N LEU A 39 8.75 -3.44 -20.82
CA LEU A 39 7.85 -2.36 -20.44
C LEU A 39 7.73 -2.23 -18.91
N THR A 40 7.63 -3.35 -18.18
CA THR A 40 7.61 -3.30 -16.72
C THR A 40 8.91 -2.79 -16.12
N ASP A 41 10.06 -3.13 -16.70
CA ASP A 41 11.37 -2.62 -16.26
C ASP A 41 11.47 -1.11 -16.44
N GLU A 42 10.94 -0.59 -17.56
CA GLU A 42 10.88 0.86 -17.77
C GLU A 42 9.91 1.55 -16.80
N VAL A 43 8.74 0.94 -16.51
CA VAL A 43 7.79 1.46 -15.50
C VAL A 43 8.43 1.53 -14.11
N LEU A 44 9.28 0.56 -13.75
CA LEU A 44 9.98 0.56 -12.46
C LEU A 44 11.00 1.71 -12.33
N LYS A 45 11.64 2.10 -13.44
CA LYS A 45 12.62 3.21 -13.48
C LYS A 45 11.97 4.60 -13.49
N GLN A 46 10.68 4.70 -13.84
CA GLN A 46 9.97 5.96 -13.85
C GLN A 46 9.79 6.53 -12.44
N LYS A 47 9.77 7.86 -12.34
CA LYS A 47 9.43 8.57 -11.08
C LYS A 47 8.03 8.22 -10.64
N ASN A 48 7.87 7.91 -9.36
CA ASN A 48 6.56 7.59 -8.81
C ASN A 48 5.61 8.81 -8.91
N VAL A 49 4.32 8.57 -9.08
CA VAL A 49 3.30 9.64 -9.08
C VAL A 49 2.51 9.58 -7.77
N GLU A 50 2.44 10.71 -7.07
CA GLU A 50 1.73 10.86 -5.80
C GLU A 50 0.55 11.82 -5.94
N SER A 51 -0.53 11.54 -5.23
CA SER A 51 -1.64 12.47 -5.07
C SER A 51 -1.47 13.29 -3.79
N VAL A 52 -1.53 14.61 -3.93
CA VAL A 52 -1.50 15.55 -2.80
C VAL A 52 -2.89 16.11 -2.59
N LEU A 53 -3.38 16.06 -1.35
CA LEU A 53 -4.68 16.61 -0.98
C LEU A 53 -4.71 18.10 -1.32
N PHE A 54 -5.69 18.51 -2.15
CA PHE A 54 -5.80 19.87 -2.72
C PHE A 54 -4.66 20.30 -3.68
N GLY A 55 -3.70 19.43 -3.99
CA GLY A 55 -2.53 19.72 -4.83
C GLY A 55 -2.46 18.93 -6.15
N GLY A 56 -3.42 18.05 -6.42
CA GLY A 56 -3.43 17.24 -7.64
C GLY A 56 -2.39 16.12 -7.63
N LYS A 57 -1.94 15.71 -8.83
CA LYS A 57 -0.89 14.69 -9.01
C LYS A 57 0.48 15.37 -9.12
N ARG A 58 1.49 14.80 -8.48
CA ARG A 58 2.90 15.24 -8.60
C ARG A 58 3.82 14.05 -8.84
N PHE A 59 4.95 14.27 -9.48
CA PHE A 59 6.04 13.30 -9.49
C PHE A 59 6.79 13.33 -8.16
N ALA A 60 7.08 12.16 -7.62
CA ALA A 60 7.94 11.96 -6.46
C ALA A 60 9.40 12.14 -6.84
N GLU A 61 10.26 12.29 -5.84
CA GLU A 61 11.72 12.30 -6.03
C GLU A 61 12.24 10.89 -6.36
N GLN A 62 11.62 9.88 -5.76
CA GLN A 62 11.95 8.46 -5.90
C GLN A 62 11.30 7.84 -7.13
N THR A 63 11.97 6.84 -7.69
CA THR A 63 11.45 5.92 -8.70
C THR A 63 10.39 4.98 -8.13
N ASN A 64 9.62 4.33 -9.00
CA ASN A 64 8.69 3.28 -8.58
C ASN A 64 9.42 2.11 -7.90
N PHE A 65 10.61 1.73 -8.41
CA PHE A 65 11.44 0.70 -7.81
C PHE A 65 11.84 1.05 -6.36
N GLU A 66 12.46 2.21 -6.15
CA GLU A 66 12.92 2.64 -4.82
C GLU A 66 11.77 2.70 -3.81
N LYS A 67 10.60 3.18 -4.26
CA LYS A 67 9.42 3.24 -3.41
C LYS A 67 8.89 1.84 -3.05
N LEU A 68 8.88 0.90 -4.00
CA LEU A 68 8.45 -0.48 -3.76
C LEU A 68 9.41 -1.21 -2.82
N ASP A 69 10.71 -0.97 -2.96
CA ASP A 69 11.75 -1.52 -2.09
C ASP A 69 11.54 -1.06 -0.64
N TRP A 70 11.35 0.25 -0.44
CA TRP A 70 10.99 0.81 0.86
C TRP A 70 9.70 0.23 1.44
N PHE A 71 8.67 0.02 0.60
CA PHE A 71 7.43 -0.63 1.02
C PHE A 71 7.65 -2.07 1.49
N ALA A 72 8.53 -2.82 0.82
CA ALA A 72 8.84 -4.19 1.21
C ALA A 72 9.50 -4.24 2.60
N GLU A 73 10.42 -3.31 2.89
CA GLU A 73 11.04 -3.18 4.21
C GLU A 73 10.00 -2.88 5.30
N GLU A 74 9.15 -1.86 5.09
CA GLU A 74 8.08 -1.51 6.03
C GLU A 74 7.07 -2.65 6.24
N LEU A 75 6.79 -3.44 5.18
CA LEU A 75 5.92 -4.61 5.26
C LEU A 75 6.49 -5.68 6.21
N VAL A 76 7.79 -5.96 6.11
CA VAL A 76 8.49 -6.91 6.99
C VAL A 76 8.49 -6.41 8.43
N LEU A 77 8.80 -5.13 8.65
CA LEU A 77 8.81 -4.53 9.99
C LEU A 77 7.43 -4.55 10.65
N GLU A 78 6.37 -4.17 9.91
CA GLU A 78 5.02 -4.21 10.45
C GLU A 78 4.56 -5.65 10.72
N HIS A 79 4.95 -6.62 9.88
CA HIS A 79 4.68 -8.03 10.13
C HIS A 79 5.31 -8.48 11.45
N GLN A 80 6.59 -8.18 11.68
CA GLN A 80 7.28 -8.51 12.95
C GLN A 80 6.58 -7.85 14.14
N ARG A 81 6.22 -6.58 14.03
CA ARG A 81 5.54 -5.82 15.09
C ARG A 81 4.18 -6.42 15.46
N ARG A 82 3.44 -6.94 14.47
CA ARG A 82 2.16 -7.62 14.70
C ARG A 82 2.35 -9.03 15.26
N SER A 83 3.34 -9.77 14.78
CA SER A 83 3.64 -11.13 15.25
C SER A 83 4.06 -11.18 16.73
N CYS A 84 4.73 -10.13 17.22
CA CYS A 84 5.13 -10.03 18.63
C CYS A 84 4.06 -9.38 19.54
N ARG A 85 2.86 -9.09 19.02
CA ARG A 85 1.85 -8.34 19.78
C ARG A 85 1.00 -9.28 20.63
N ILE A 86 1.04 -9.06 21.95
CA ILE A 86 0.36 -9.88 22.97
C ILE A 86 -1.18 -9.67 22.99
N ALA A 87 -1.70 -8.58 22.42
CA ALA A 87 -3.13 -8.27 22.41
C ALA A 87 -3.63 -7.70 21.07
N PRO A 88 -4.86 -8.02 20.64
CA PRO A 88 -5.42 -7.57 19.38
C PRO A 88 -5.54 -6.03 19.32
N THR A 89 -5.40 -5.46 18.12
CA THR A 89 -5.39 -4.00 17.87
C THR A 89 -6.67 -3.30 18.31
N VAL A 90 -7.77 -4.03 18.45
CA VAL A 90 -9.08 -3.54 18.84
C VAL A 90 -9.63 -4.50 19.88
N ALA A 91 -9.98 -3.97 21.05
CA ALA A 91 -10.69 -4.70 22.08
C ALA A 91 -12.20 -4.56 21.84
N PHE A 92 -12.95 -5.64 21.96
CA PHE A 92 -14.40 -5.56 22.02
C PHE A 92 -14.79 -4.83 23.31
N LYS A 93 -15.54 -3.73 23.19
CA LYS A 93 -16.14 -3.05 24.33
C LYS A 93 -17.20 -3.99 24.94
N GLN A 94 -16.90 -4.62 26.08
CA GLN A 94 -17.96 -5.21 26.91
C GLN A 94 -18.74 -4.06 27.54
N ALA A 95 -20.03 -3.96 27.21
CA ALA A 95 -20.95 -3.12 27.95
C ALA A 95 -21.19 -3.78 29.31
N THR A 96 -20.61 -3.22 30.38
CA THR A 96 -20.93 -3.64 31.74
C THR A 96 -22.34 -3.17 32.05
N THR A 97 -23.31 -4.08 32.07
CA THR A 97 -24.63 -3.82 32.65
C THR A 97 -24.46 -3.70 34.16
N SER A 98 -24.46 -2.46 34.67
CA SER A 98 -24.55 -2.20 36.10
C SER A 98 -26.00 -2.40 36.55
N GLU A 99 -26.37 -3.62 36.91
CA GLU A 99 -27.54 -3.88 37.76
C GLU A 99 -27.06 -4.23 39.16
N SER A 100 -26.94 -3.22 40.00
CA SER A 100 -27.24 -3.30 41.44
C SER A 100 -26.90 -1.97 42.11
N ALA A 101 -27.93 -1.19 42.39
CA ALA A 101 -27.97 -0.34 43.58
C ALA A 101 -29.36 -0.48 44.19
N LYS A 102 -29.43 -1.32 45.23
CA LYS A 102 -30.50 -1.31 46.23
C LYS A 102 -30.52 0.07 46.89
N GLU A 103 -31.67 0.70 46.91
CA GLU A 103 -32.01 1.86 47.73
C GLU A 103 -33.55 1.86 47.83
N GLY A 104 -34.23 1.97 48.96
CA GLY A 104 -33.87 2.12 50.36
C GLY A 104 -35.17 2.00 51.17
N SER A 105 -34.97 1.74 52.47
CA SER A 105 -35.85 1.88 53.65
C SER A 105 -37.39 1.86 53.54
#